data_AF-A0A7C2CXF9-F1
#
_entry.id   AF-A0A7C2CXF9-F1
#
_cell.length_a   1.000
_cell.length_b   1.000
_cell.length_c   1.000
_cell.angle_alpha   90.00
_cell.angle_beta   90.00
_cell.angle_gamma   90.00
#
_symmetry.space_group_name_H-M   'P 1'
#
loop_
_entity.id
_entity.type
_entity.pdbx_description
1 polymer ?
#
loop_
_entity_poly.entity_id
_entity_poly.type
_entity_poly.pdbx_seq_one_letter_code
_entity_poly.pdbx_strand_id
1 'polypeptide(L)'
;MIDWNRLITDFLNPPNTYQQLTVDRVLVALLISFIINMFIFYIYRRTFKGVIYTREFNVGLVLTGLVVTLVVLPISSNIALSLGMVGALSIIRFRTAIKDPKDIVFTFWSIAVGIICGAGLYMIAIVGVPVIG
;
A
#
# COMPACT_ATOMS: atom_id res chain seq x y z
N MET A 1 39.59 4.10 6.55
CA MET A 1 39.52 3.50 5.20
C MET A 1 38.14 2.87 5.09
N ILE A 2 37.31 3.31 4.16
CA ILE A 2 35.92 2.85 4.05
C ILE A 2 35.93 1.47 3.40
N ASP A 3 35.58 0.43 4.16
CA ASP A 3 35.53 -0.95 3.68
C ASP A 3 34.35 -1.13 2.72
N TRP A 4 34.57 -0.88 1.43
CA TRP A 4 33.58 -1.05 0.35
C TRP A 4 32.97 -2.47 0.31
N ASN A 5 33.73 -3.48 0.71
CA ASN A 5 33.23 -4.86 0.80
C ASN A 5 32.22 -5.05 1.94
N ARG A 6 32.37 -4.32 3.07
CA ARG A 6 31.39 -4.36 4.16
C ARG A 6 30.07 -3.73 3.75
N LEU A 7 30.12 -2.60 3.04
CA LEU A 7 28.92 -1.98 2.48
C LEU A 7 28.20 -2.94 1.53
N ILE A 8 28.91 -3.56 0.60
CA ILE A 8 28.30 -4.52 -0.36
C ILE A 8 27.72 -5.74 0.38
N THR A 9 28.38 -6.27 1.41
CA THR A 9 27.83 -7.40 2.19
C THR A 9 26.64 -7.01 3.06
N ASP A 10 26.60 -5.79 3.62
CA ASP A 10 25.44 -5.29 4.36
C ASP A 10 24.25 -5.00 3.43
N PHE A 11 24.52 -4.62 2.17
CA PHE A 11 23.50 -4.47 1.13
C PHE A 11 22.97 -5.81 0.59
N LEU A 12 23.82 -6.83 0.46
CA LEU A 12 23.45 -8.15 -0.07
C LEU A 12 22.92 -9.12 0.99
N ASN A 13 23.33 -8.97 2.26
CA ASN A 13 22.89 -9.78 3.38
C ASN A 13 22.49 -8.84 4.55
N PRO A 14 21.36 -8.12 4.42
CA PRO A 14 20.86 -7.28 5.50
C PRO A 14 20.72 -8.17 6.75
N PRO A 15 21.26 -7.75 7.92
CA PRO A 15 21.14 -8.51 9.16
C PRO A 15 19.68 -8.76 9.38
N ASN A 16 19.34 -10.03 9.21
CA ASN A 16 17.97 -10.42 9.07
C ASN A 16 17.27 -10.25 10.39
N THR A 17 16.66 -9.08 10.56
CA THR A 17 15.44 -8.97 11.33
C THR A 17 14.38 -9.62 10.44
N TYR A 18 14.47 -10.95 10.32
CA TYR A 18 13.36 -11.76 9.86
C TYR A 18 12.28 -11.53 10.90
N GLN A 19 11.50 -10.47 10.74
CA GLN A 19 10.18 -10.47 11.33
C GLN A 19 9.45 -11.49 10.50
N GLN A 20 9.57 -12.74 10.96
CA GLN A 20 9.11 -13.96 10.31
C GLN A 20 7.83 -13.60 9.58
N LEU A 21 7.86 -13.73 8.25
CA LEU A 21 6.67 -13.65 7.43
C LEU A 21 5.85 -14.90 7.74
N THR A 22 5.30 -14.93 8.94
CA THR A 22 4.37 -15.94 9.40
C THR A 22 3.08 -15.68 8.66
N VAL A 23 2.46 -16.75 8.17
CA VAL A 23 1.17 -16.70 7.47
C VAL A 23 0.16 -15.89 8.28
N ASP A 24 0.22 -15.99 9.61
CA ASP A 24 -0.60 -15.22 10.55
C ASP A 24 -0.48 -13.70 10.37
N ARG A 25 0.74 -13.18 10.18
CA ARG A 25 0.95 -11.74 10.02
C ARG A 25 0.43 -11.23 8.67
N VAL A 26 0.59 -12.02 7.63
CA VAL A 26 0.04 -11.73 6.29
C VAL A 26 -1.49 -11.70 6.36
N LEU A 27 -2.09 -12.69 7.03
CA LEU A 27 -3.54 -12.78 7.19
C LEU A 27 -4.09 -11.58 7.98
N VAL A 28 -3.45 -11.23 9.11
CA VAL A 28 -3.83 -10.08 9.93
C VAL A 28 -3.67 -8.76 9.17
N ALA A 29 -2.56 -8.58 8.43
CA ALA A 29 -2.35 -7.37 7.64
C ALA A 29 -3.41 -7.21 6.53
N LEU A 30 -3.75 -8.30 5.84
CA LEU A 30 -4.80 -8.28 4.83
C LEU A 30 -6.17 -8.02 5.43
N LEU A 31 -6.50 -8.61 6.58
CA LEU A 31 -7.77 -8.36 7.27
C LEU A 31 -7.90 -6.91 7.73
N ILE A 32 -6.84 -6.34 8.34
CA ILE A 32 -6.84 -4.94 8.78
C ILE A 32 -6.94 -4.01 7.56
N SER A 33 -6.14 -4.24 6.52
CA SER A 33 -6.20 -3.46 5.28
C SER A 33 -7.59 -3.56 4.64
N PHE A 34 -8.21 -4.74 4.64
CA PHE A 34 -9.57 -4.92 4.13
C PHE A 34 -10.58 -4.08 4.91
N ILE A 35 -10.56 -4.12 6.25
CA ILE A 35 -11.47 -3.35 7.10
C ILE A 35 -11.30 -1.84 6.86
N ILE A 36 -10.06 -1.36 6.76
CA ILE A 36 -9.78 0.06 6.57
C ILE A 36 -10.18 0.51 5.15
N ASN A 37 -9.89 -0.28 4.13
CA ASN A 37 -10.33 0.02 2.77
C ASN A 37 -11.87 -0.03 2.62
N MET A 38 -12.55 -0.88 3.39
CA MET A 38 -14.01 -0.89 3.51
C MET A 38 -14.55 0.39 4.15
N PHE A 39 -13.81 0.98 5.10
CA PHE A 39 -14.14 2.28 5.69
C PHE A 39 -13.97 3.43 4.68
N ILE A 40 -12.89 3.41 3.90
CA ILE A 40 -12.68 4.35 2.78
C ILE A 40 -13.82 4.23 1.75
N PHE A 41 -14.23 3.00 1.42
CA PHE A 41 -15.38 2.73 0.55
C PHE A 41 -16.68 3.39 1.09
N TYR A 42 -16.89 3.35 2.41
CA TYR A 42 -18.05 3.97 3.05
C TYR A 42 -18.01 5.50 2.99
N ILE A 43 -16.84 6.12 3.23
CA ILE A 43 -16.65 7.58 3.10
C ILE A 43 -16.83 8.03 1.66
N TYR A 44 -16.28 7.29 0.69
CA TYR A 44 -16.48 7.55 -0.73
C TYR A 44 -17.98 7.51 -1.09
N ARG A 45 -18.69 6.48 -0.62
CA ARG A 45 -20.15 6.36 -0.82
C ARG A 45 -20.94 7.53 -0.19
N ARG A 46 -20.54 8.04 0.97
CA ARG A 46 -21.18 9.21 1.61
C ARG A 46 -20.84 10.54 0.94
N THR A 47 -19.63 10.65 0.38
CA THR A 47 -19.13 11.89 -0.24
C THR A 47 -19.64 12.07 -1.67
N PHE A 48 -20.12 10.99 -2.30
CA PHE A 48 -20.73 11.02 -3.63
C PHE A 48 -22.14 11.64 -3.63
N LYS A 49 -22.22 12.92 -4.01
CA LYS A 49 -23.46 13.66 -4.33
C LYS A 49 -23.64 13.95 -5.85
N GLY A 50 -22.93 13.25 -6.75
CA GLY A 50 -22.89 13.52 -8.19
C GLY A 50 -23.40 12.38 -9.09
N VAL A 51 -23.92 12.74 -10.27
CA VAL A 51 -24.78 11.97 -11.20
C VAL A 51 -24.09 10.80 -11.94
N ILE A 52 -22.83 10.49 -11.64
CA ILE A 52 -22.09 9.39 -12.29
C ILE A 52 -21.36 8.56 -11.23
N TYR A 53 -22.09 7.66 -10.57
CA TYR A 53 -21.53 6.68 -9.66
C TYR A 53 -21.07 5.45 -10.44
N THR A 54 -19.76 5.22 -10.54
CA THR A 54 -19.23 4.00 -11.16
C THR A 54 -18.91 2.99 -10.06
N ARG A 55 -19.77 1.98 -9.90
CA ARG A 55 -19.58 0.92 -8.89
C ARG A 55 -18.22 0.23 -9.04
N GLU A 56 -17.73 0.09 -10.27
CA GLU A 56 -16.43 -0.50 -10.61
C GLU A 56 -15.25 0.24 -9.98
N PHE A 57 -15.32 1.57 -9.88
CA PHE A 57 -14.22 2.34 -9.29
C PHE A 57 -14.15 2.16 -7.77
N ASN A 58 -15.31 2.08 -7.10
CA ASN A 58 -15.35 1.89 -5.65
C ASN A 58 -14.86 0.48 -5.24
N VAL A 59 -15.15 -0.54 -6.06
CA VAL A 59 -14.53 -1.88 -5.89
C VAL A 59 -13.02 -1.82 -6.19
N GLY A 60 -12.63 -1.08 -7.23
CA GLY A 60 -11.23 -0.81 -7.58
C GLY A 60 -10.42 -0.20 -6.44
N LEU A 61 -11.01 0.74 -5.69
CA LEU A 61 -10.39 1.36 -4.50
C LEU A 61 -10.01 0.34 -3.42
N VAL A 62 -10.89 -0.62 -3.14
CA VAL A 62 -10.61 -1.67 -2.15
C VAL A 62 -9.57 -2.65 -2.69
N LEU A 63 -9.70 -3.03 -3.96
CA LEU A 63 -8.76 -3.95 -4.60
C LEU A 63 -7.34 -3.36 -4.70
N THR A 64 -7.18 -2.08 -5.03
CA THR A 64 -5.86 -1.44 -5.10
C THR A 64 -5.17 -1.41 -3.74
N GLY A 65 -5.89 -1.10 -2.66
CA GLY A 65 -5.33 -1.13 -1.31
C GLY A 65 -4.89 -2.53 -0.87
N LEU A 66 -5.67 -3.58 -1.19
CA LEU A 66 -5.31 -4.97 -0.94
C LEU A 66 -4.08 -5.41 -1.75
N VAL A 67 -4.05 -5.09 -3.04
CA VAL A 67 -2.92 -5.41 -3.94
C VAL A 67 -1.65 -4.75 -3.43
N VAL A 68 -1.71 -3.48 -3.04
CA VAL A 68 -0.57 -2.76 -2.47
C VAL A 68 -0.11 -3.38 -1.15
N THR A 69 -1.03 -3.76 -0.27
CA THR A 69 -0.70 -4.44 1.00
C THR A 69 0.06 -5.74 0.73
N LEU A 70 -0.42 -6.54 -0.23
CA LEU A 70 0.18 -7.82 -0.60
C LEU A 70 1.57 -7.64 -1.22
N VAL A 71 1.74 -6.58 -2.01
CA VAL A 71 3.01 -6.17 -2.61
C VAL A 71 4.03 -5.71 -1.55
N VAL A 72 3.61 -4.94 -0.55
CA VAL A 72 4.51 -4.32 0.43
C VAL A 72 5.00 -5.29 1.52
N LEU A 73 4.20 -6.32 1.84
CA LEU A 73 4.57 -7.35 2.82
C LEU A 73 5.96 -8.00 2.58
N PRO A 74 6.28 -8.54 1.38
CA PRO A 74 7.60 -9.10 1.11
C PRO A 74 8.68 -8.02 0.97
N ILE A 75 8.31 -6.81 0.52
CA ILE A 75 9.23 -5.69 0.34
C ILE A 75 9.84 -5.22 1.66
N SER A 76 9.07 -5.22 2.75
CA SER A 76 9.55 -4.77 4.07
C SER A 76 10.77 -5.55 4.56
N SER A 77 11.00 -6.76 4.04
CA SER A 77 12.13 -7.61 4.45
C SER A 77 13.42 -7.38 3.67
N ASN A 78 13.37 -6.71 2.51
CA ASN A 78 14.55 -6.56 1.67
C ASN A 78 14.50 -5.28 0.83
N ILE A 79 15.41 -4.36 1.15
CA ILE A 79 15.56 -3.05 0.49
C ILE A 79 15.88 -3.23 -1.01
N ALA A 80 16.63 -4.27 -1.40
CA ALA A 80 16.93 -4.55 -2.80
C ALA A 80 15.68 -4.98 -3.59
N LEU A 81 14.81 -5.80 -2.99
CA LEU A 81 13.50 -6.16 -3.57
C LEU A 81 12.56 -4.95 -3.62
N SER A 82 12.59 -4.08 -2.59
CA SER A 82 11.85 -2.83 -2.56
C SER A 82 12.20 -1.92 -3.73
N LEU A 83 13.50 -1.69 -3.95
CA LEU A 83 13.99 -0.78 -4.98
C LEU A 83 13.62 -1.29 -6.38
N GLY A 84 13.71 -2.61 -6.59
CA GLY A 84 13.35 -3.26 -7.85
C GLY A 84 11.87 -3.10 -8.21
N MET A 85 10.96 -3.21 -7.23
CA MET A 85 9.52 -3.11 -7.50
C MET A 85 9.05 -1.67 -7.74
N VAL A 86 9.59 -0.69 -7.01
CA VAL A 86 9.30 0.74 -7.26
C VAL A 86 9.80 1.15 -8.66
N GLY A 87 10.97 0.64 -9.07
CA GLY A 87 11.50 0.85 -10.43
C GLY A 87 10.61 0.23 -11.52
N ALA A 88 10.10 -0.99 -11.30
CA ALA A 88 9.21 -1.66 -12.24
C ALA A 88 7.86 -0.94 -12.39
N LEU A 89 7.26 -0.48 -11.29
CA LEU A 89 6.03 0.32 -11.31
C LEU A 89 6.22 1.65 -12.04
N SER A 90 7.40 2.28 -11.94
CA SER A 90 7.72 3.53 -12.65
C SER A 90 7.80 3.39 -14.17
N ILE A 91 7.98 2.17 -14.70
CA ILE A 91 8.00 1.89 -16.14
C ILE A 91 6.57 1.77 -16.70
N ILE A 92 5.58 1.49 -15.85
CA ILE A 92 4.18 1.38 -16.26
C ILE A 92 3.66 2.77 -16.62
N ARG A 93 3.67 3.09 -17.91
CA ARG A 93 3.05 4.30 -18.47
C ARG A 93 1.53 4.19 -18.34
N PHE A 94 0.98 4.76 -17.28
CA PHE A 94 -0.45 5.07 -17.21
C PHE A 94 -0.75 6.14 -18.27
N ARG A 95 -1.21 5.69 -19.45
CA ARG A 95 -1.51 6.54 -20.63
C ARG A 95 -2.95 7.07 -20.66
N THR A 96 -3.76 6.79 -19.66
CA THR A 96 -5.16 7.22 -19.62
C THR A 96 -5.35 8.39 -18.66
N ALA A 97 -5.97 9.47 -19.16
CA ALA A 97 -6.37 10.60 -18.36
C ALA A 97 -7.45 10.16 -17.36
N ILE A 98 -7.18 10.33 -16.07
CA ILE A 98 -8.12 10.03 -14.99
C ILE A 98 -9.24 11.08 -15.03
N LYS A 99 -10.50 10.62 -15.05
CA LYS A 99 -11.69 11.43 -15.34
C LYS A 99 -11.98 12.53 -14.32
N ASP A 100 -11.64 12.32 -13.04
CA ASP A 100 -11.94 13.25 -11.96
C ASP A 100 -10.79 13.36 -10.96
N PRO A 101 -10.38 14.58 -10.55
CA PRO A 101 -9.29 14.77 -9.59
C PRO A 101 -9.63 14.20 -8.20
N LYS A 102 -10.91 14.10 -7.84
CA LYS A 102 -11.35 13.52 -6.56
C LYS A 102 -11.02 12.02 -6.48
N ASP A 103 -11.21 11.29 -7.57
CA ASP A 103 -10.94 9.86 -7.64
C ASP A 103 -9.44 9.54 -7.48
N ILE A 104 -8.57 10.43 -8.00
CA ILE A 104 -7.12 10.33 -7.81
C ILE A 104 -6.76 10.41 -6.31
N VAL A 105 -7.35 11.37 -5.58
CA VAL A 105 -7.07 11.57 -4.16
C VAL A 105 -7.49 10.35 -3.34
N PHE A 106 -8.69 9.79 -3.59
CA PHE A 106 -9.12 8.57 -2.91
C PHE A 106 -8.25 7.36 -3.25
N THR A 107 -7.82 7.23 -4.52
CA THR A 107 -6.92 6.15 -4.94
C THR A 107 -5.58 6.25 -4.23
N PHE A 108 -5.02 7.47 -4.16
CA PHE A 108 -3.77 7.72 -3.45
C PHE A 108 -3.89 7.43 -1.95
N TRP A 109 -5.04 7.76 -1.35
CA TRP A 109 -5.31 7.44 0.05
C TRP A 109 -5.37 5.94 0.31
N SER A 110 -6.06 5.18 -0.55
CA SER A 110 -6.09 3.71 -0.49
C SER A 110 -4.69 3.08 -0.63
N ILE A 111 -3.88 3.57 -1.58
CA ILE A 111 -2.49 3.13 -1.75
C ILE A 111 -1.68 3.41 -0.48
N ALA A 112 -1.77 4.61 0.09
CA ALA A 112 -1.06 4.97 1.31
C ALA A 112 -1.43 4.05 2.48
N VAL A 113 -2.72 3.76 2.67
CA VAL A 113 -3.19 2.81 3.68
C VAL A 113 -2.64 1.41 3.44
N GLY A 114 -2.65 0.95 2.18
CA GLY A 114 -2.10 -0.36 1.81
C GLY A 114 -0.60 -0.49 2.14
N ILE A 115 0.18 0.58 1.93
CA ILE A 115 1.61 0.61 2.29
C ILE A 115 1.80 0.53 3.80
N ILE A 116 1.04 1.33 4.57
CA ILE A 116 1.15 1.38 6.04
C ILE A 116 0.76 0.02 6.65
N CYS A 117 -0.31 -0.60 6.15
CA CYS A 117 -0.74 -1.93 6.58
C CYS A 117 0.25 -3.02 6.18
N GLY A 118 0.84 -2.93 4.99
CA GLY A 118 1.85 -3.87 4.49
C GLY A 118 3.19 -3.76 5.23
N ALA A 119 3.55 -2.58 5.70
CA ALA A 119 4.72 -2.35 6.56
C ALA A 119 4.51 -2.82 8.01
N GLY A 120 3.29 -3.26 8.37
CA GLY A 120 2.95 -3.70 9.72
C GLY A 120 2.81 -2.57 10.74
N LEU A 121 2.65 -1.32 10.28
CA LEU A 121 2.44 -0.14 11.11
C LEU A 121 0.93 0.09 11.34
N TYR A 122 0.25 -0.91 11.89
CA TYR A 122 -1.22 -0.91 12.05
C TYR A 122 -1.74 0.28 12.86
N MET A 123 -0.97 0.74 13.84
CA MET A 123 -1.35 1.84 14.73
C MET A 123 -1.51 3.17 13.97
N ILE A 124 -0.69 3.39 12.94
CA ILE A 124 -0.77 4.59 12.09
C ILE A 124 -2.00 4.51 11.19
N ALA A 125 -2.30 3.32 10.66
CA ALA A 125 -3.47 3.13 9.80
C ALA A 125 -4.80 3.35 10.57
N ILE A 126 -4.88 2.83 11.79
CA ILE A 126 -6.08 2.95 12.64
C ILE A 126 -6.35 4.39 13.08
N VAL A 127 -5.31 5.18 13.35
CA VAL A 127 -5.47 6.58 13.76
C VAL A 127 -5.58 7.53 12.57
N GLY A 128 -4.78 7.31 11.52
CA GLY A 128 -4.69 8.24 10.39
C GLY A 128 -5.92 8.26 9.49
N VAL A 129 -6.55 7.10 9.25
CA VAL A 129 -7.71 7.01 8.35
C VAL A 129 -8.95 7.73 8.89
N PRO A 130 -9.42 7.51 10.13
CA PRO A 130 -10.59 8.22 10.66
C PRO A 130 -10.37 9.73 10.89
N VAL A 131 -9.12 10.22 10.89
CA VAL A 131 -8.82 11.65 10.97
C VAL A 131 -8.96 12.34 9.60
N ILE A 132 -8.73 11.61 8.51
CA ILE A 132 -8.71 12.16 7.14
C ILE A 132 -10.11 12.25 6.52
N GLY A 133 -11.05 11.37 6.88
CA GLY A 133 -12.41 11.39 6.34
C GLY A 133 -13.49 11.12 7.35
#